data_AF-A0A2G5VI44-F1
#
_entry.id   AF-A0A2G5VI44-F1
#
_cell.length_a   1.000
_cell.length_b   1.000
_cell.length_c   1.000
_cell.angle_alpha   90.00
_cell.angle_beta   90.00
_cell.angle_gamma   90.00
#
_symmetry.space_group_name_H-M   'P 1'
#
loop_
_entity.id
_entity.type
_entity.pdbx_description
1 polymer ?
#
loop_
_entity_poly.entity_id
_entity_poly.type
_entity_poly.pdbx_seq_one_letter_code
_entity_poly.pdbx_strand_id
1 'polypeptide(L)'
;MELKPMLFWDTKTVLTYMEPNFRFNLALKIPSIRKAEKAAPLIINRLVLHENHLVIDETEYKMKVYRQCQADAGLHNGEVDNDSDEYGFKIILDETYQPGDIKLTYNGNKGRGRICTLERFQYNCQAKVNSLPCNHYIRLYVSGSMTQFPYRNMKMHHLMRRLLTILFGNRTGEWTVKNIRVEDKIMRWPLTGRKPYVRNIELGLHSLLKMNAFHSIIDLSVPIARLKMRSFYSAIEDHPLFKHVEHLKISNTLFSLSLSHFFSIQTLKVSITRPTSLVENLDELISKLMEEMRPIGVRYSILVKEKVNLDTINHPTILEISTDYMQLAMGSEAVVVVQYTEDDRRTWLNIEVISREI
;
A
#
# COMPACT_ATOMS: atom_id res chain seq x y z
N MET A 1 47.13 15.12 16.53
CA MET A 1 46.54 13.92 15.92
C MET A 1 45.88 14.37 14.64
N GLU A 2 46.49 14.10 13.48
CA GLU A 2 45.90 14.49 12.19
C GLU A 2 44.67 13.62 11.91
N LEU A 3 43.52 14.25 11.70
CA LEU A 3 42.29 13.56 11.33
C LEU A 3 42.39 13.14 9.86
N LYS A 4 42.76 11.89 9.60
CA LYS A 4 42.77 11.33 8.24
C LYS A 4 41.32 11.25 7.71
N PRO A 5 40.99 11.91 6.59
CA PRO A 5 39.64 11.81 6.04
C PRO A 5 39.32 10.38 5.62
N MET A 6 38.13 9.91 5.95
CA MET A 6 37.65 8.58 5.53
C MET A 6 37.52 8.53 4.00
N LEU A 7 37.95 7.42 3.39
CA LEU A 7 37.75 7.21 1.97
C LEU A 7 36.26 6.99 1.67
N PHE A 8 35.88 7.23 0.41
CA PHE A 8 34.49 7.06 -0.05
C PHE A 8 33.96 5.64 0.22
N TRP A 9 34.79 4.62 -0.03
CA TRP A 9 34.42 3.22 0.18
C TRP A 9 34.21 2.90 1.65
N ASP A 10 35.09 3.37 2.54
CA ASP A 10 34.95 3.18 3.99
C ASP A 10 33.67 3.84 4.50
N THR A 11 33.40 5.06 4.04
CA THR A 11 32.18 5.81 4.40
C THR A 11 30.92 5.07 3.92
N LYS A 12 30.92 4.58 2.68
CA LYS A 12 29.80 3.79 2.12
C LYS A 12 29.56 2.51 2.94
N THR A 13 30.62 1.80 3.30
CA THR A 13 30.54 0.56 4.10
C THR A 13 29.93 0.85 5.47
N VAL A 14 30.44 1.84 6.19
CA VAL A 14 29.91 2.22 7.51
C VAL A 14 28.43 2.61 7.42
N LEU A 15 28.04 3.41 6.42
CA LEU A 15 26.65 3.83 6.22
C LEU A 15 25.69 2.67 5.90
N THR A 16 26.20 1.53 5.42
CA THR A 16 25.39 0.34 5.13
C THR A 16 24.88 -0.32 6.40
N TYR A 17 25.65 -0.25 7.49
CA TYR A 17 25.30 -0.85 8.78
C TYR A 17 24.57 0.11 9.72
N MET A 18 24.37 1.37 9.33
CA MET A 18 23.64 2.37 10.12
C MET A 18 22.13 2.26 9.92
N GLU A 19 21.39 2.52 11.00
CA GLU A 19 19.94 2.65 10.97
C GLU A 19 19.53 3.76 9.95
N PRO A 20 18.49 3.52 9.12
CA PRO A 20 18.08 4.43 8.04
C PRO A 20 17.91 5.90 8.44
N ASN A 21 17.17 6.19 9.50
CA ASN A 21 16.87 7.56 9.90
C ASN A 21 18.11 8.28 10.44
N PHE A 22 19.00 7.57 11.13
CA PHE A 22 20.27 8.09 11.59
C PHE A 22 21.16 8.55 10.43
N ARG A 23 21.35 7.71 9.40
CA ARG A 23 22.15 8.08 8.22
C ARG A 23 21.51 9.21 7.41
N PHE A 24 20.17 9.29 7.33
CA PHE A 24 19.50 10.42 6.67
C PHE A 24 19.79 11.73 7.41
N ASN A 25 19.68 11.73 8.74
CA ASN A 25 19.99 12.89 9.57
C ASN A 25 21.47 13.29 9.45
N LEU A 26 22.37 12.31 9.43
CA LEU A 26 23.80 12.54 9.25
C LEU A 26 24.10 13.19 7.89
N ALA A 27 23.51 12.67 6.81
CA ALA A 27 23.69 13.21 5.46
C ALA A 27 23.04 14.59 5.26
N LEU A 28 21.99 14.90 6.04
CA LEU A 28 21.41 16.24 6.10
C LEU A 28 22.38 17.24 6.73
N LYS A 29 22.97 16.89 7.87
CA LYS A 29 23.91 17.73 8.63
C LYS A 29 25.30 17.83 8.01
N ILE A 30 25.73 16.79 7.30
CA ILE A 30 27.07 16.68 6.70
C ILE A 30 26.91 16.45 5.19
N PRO A 31 26.86 17.53 4.38
CA PRO A 31 26.60 17.41 2.94
C PRO A 31 27.63 16.57 2.17
N SER A 32 28.88 16.53 2.63
CA SER A 32 29.99 15.81 1.97
C SER A 32 29.76 14.29 1.90
N ILE A 33 28.98 13.71 2.82
CA ILE A 33 28.72 12.26 2.84
C ILE A 33 27.47 11.86 2.03
N ARG A 34 26.68 12.81 1.52
CA ARG A 34 25.43 12.53 0.80
C ARG A 34 25.62 11.57 -0.37
N LYS A 35 26.70 11.74 -1.14
CA LYS A 35 27.00 10.85 -2.28
C LYS A 35 27.26 9.41 -1.83
N ALA A 36 28.00 9.24 -0.72
CA ALA A 36 28.26 7.92 -0.16
C ALA A 36 26.99 7.29 0.43
N GLU A 37 26.15 8.08 1.11
CA GLU A 37 24.85 7.64 1.65
C GLU A 37 23.92 7.14 0.55
N LYS A 38 23.80 7.88 -0.55
CA LYS A 38 22.95 7.51 -1.69
C LYS A 38 23.47 6.29 -2.45
N ALA A 39 24.77 6.00 -2.37
CA ALA A 39 25.39 4.82 -2.97
C ALA A 39 25.39 3.59 -2.04
N ALA A 40 25.30 3.79 -0.72
CA ALA A 40 25.28 2.72 0.26
C ALA A 40 23.93 1.97 0.21
N PRO A 41 23.93 0.62 0.21
CA PRO A 41 22.72 -0.17 0.31
C PRO A 41 21.83 0.26 1.47
N LEU A 42 20.51 0.19 1.29
CA LEU A 42 19.55 0.61 2.32
C LEU A 42 18.45 -0.45 2.47
N ILE A 43 18.18 -0.84 3.71
CA ILE A 43 17.08 -1.75 4.04
C ILE A 43 16.14 -1.00 4.97
N ILE A 44 14.88 -0.87 4.55
CA ILE A 44 13.78 -0.33 5.35
C ILE A 44 12.85 -1.50 5.68
N ASN A 45 12.60 -1.75 6.95
CA ASN A 45 11.67 -2.79 7.40
C ASN A 45 10.22 -2.38 7.16
N ARG A 46 9.89 -1.10 7.38
CA ARG A 46 8.53 -0.58 7.25
C ARG A 46 8.52 0.82 6.64
N LEU A 47 7.85 0.99 5.50
CA LEU A 47 7.59 2.28 4.87
C LEU A 47 6.08 2.51 4.80
N VAL A 48 5.60 3.56 5.45
CA VAL A 48 4.18 3.96 5.38
C VAL A 48 4.07 5.37 4.83
N LEU A 49 3.22 5.55 3.83
CA LEU A 49 3.04 6.82 3.13
C LEU A 49 1.60 7.30 3.27
N HIS A 50 1.42 8.47 3.88
CA HIS A 50 0.15 9.18 4.01
C HIS A 50 0.30 10.62 3.47
N GLU A 51 -0.83 11.32 3.33
CA GLU A 51 -0.87 12.70 2.83
C GLU A 51 -0.02 13.67 3.67
N ASN A 52 -0.07 13.55 5.00
CA ASN A 52 0.55 14.50 5.93
C ASN A 52 1.70 13.91 6.76
N HIS A 53 1.96 12.61 6.67
CA HIS A 53 3.06 11.98 7.38
C HIS A 53 3.63 10.78 6.61
N LEU A 54 4.87 10.45 6.93
CA LEU A 54 5.51 9.23 6.46
C LEU A 54 6.18 8.52 7.63
N VAL A 55 6.26 7.21 7.58
CA VAL A 55 6.93 6.41 8.61
C VAL A 55 8.01 5.56 7.97
N ILE A 56 9.24 5.65 8.50
CA ILE A 56 10.39 4.82 8.13
C ILE A 56 10.80 4.05 9.37
N ASP A 57 10.57 2.74 9.32
CA ASP A 57 10.72 1.84 10.44
C ASP A 57 9.85 2.30 11.63
N GLU A 58 10.51 2.81 12.67
CA GLU A 58 9.88 3.33 13.89
C GLU A 58 9.79 4.87 13.91
N THR A 59 10.46 5.54 12.96
CA THR A 59 10.50 7.01 12.92
C THR A 59 9.34 7.56 12.10
N GLU A 60 8.44 8.29 12.76
CA GLU A 60 7.39 9.07 12.12
C GLU A 60 7.87 10.49 11.80
N TYR A 61 7.72 10.90 10.53
CA TYR A 61 7.85 12.27 10.08
C TYR A 61 6.44 12.83 9.84
N LYS A 62 5.93 13.62 10.79
CA LYS A 62 4.57 14.11 10.76
C LYS A 62 4.52 15.61 10.49
N MET A 63 3.76 16.01 9.47
CA MET A 63 3.55 17.40 9.14
C MET A 63 2.14 17.82 9.54
N LYS A 64 2.04 19.04 10.06
CA LYS A 64 0.77 19.72 10.30
C LYS A 64 0.86 21.19 9.90
N VAL A 65 -0.28 21.77 9.56
CA VAL A 65 -0.39 23.22 9.36
C VAL A 65 -0.88 23.83 10.67
N TYR A 66 -0.10 24.71 11.26
CA TYR A 66 -0.53 25.56 12.36
C TYR A 66 -1.14 26.84 11.78
N ARG A 67 -2.42 27.09 12.07
CA ARG A 67 -3.15 28.26 11.60
C ARG A 67 -3.50 29.20 12.75
N GLN A 68 -3.35 30.48 12.47
CA GLN A 68 -3.68 31.59 13.35
C GLN A 68 -4.45 32.64 12.54
N CYS A 69 -5.77 32.47 12.52
CA CYS A 69 -6.75 33.33 11.89
C CYS A 69 -7.21 34.42 12.87
N GLN A 70 -7.32 35.66 12.37
CA GLN A 70 -7.88 36.78 13.13
C GLN A 70 -9.41 36.84 13.06
N ALA A 71 -10.01 36.24 12.02
CA ALA A 71 -11.45 36.35 11.76
C ALA A 71 -12.29 35.38 12.61
N ASP A 72 -13.44 35.86 13.07
CA ASP A 72 -14.45 35.14 13.87
C ASP A 72 -15.30 34.13 13.03
N ALA A 73 -14.71 33.63 11.94
CA ALA A 73 -15.39 32.76 10.96
C ALA A 73 -15.66 31.33 11.48
N GLY A 74 -15.52 31.09 12.79
CA GLY A 74 -15.63 29.77 13.42
C GLY A 74 -14.54 28.79 12.99
N LEU A 75 -13.39 29.29 12.49
CA LEU A 75 -12.24 28.46 12.13
C LEU A 75 -11.39 28.18 13.37
N HIS A 76 -11.05 26.91 13.60
CA HIS A 76 -10.25 26.52 14.75
C HIS A 76 -8.78 26.96 14.61
N ASN A 77 -8.33 27.91 15.43
CA ASN A 77 -6.91 28.24 15.56
C ASN A 77 -6.15 27.10 16.25
N GLY A 78 -5.07 26.63 15.63
CA GLY A 78 -4.37 25.43 16.07
C GLY A 78 -3.81 24.61 14.92
N GLU A 79 -3.47 23.36 15.21
CA GLU A 79 -2.90 22.45 14.22
C GLU A 79 -3.98 21.69 13.45
N VAL A 80 -3.81 21.62 12.14
CA VAL A 80 -4.66 20.82 11.25
C VAL A 80 -3.82 19.93 10.34
N ASP A 81 -4.43 18.82 9.92
CA ASP A 81 -3.78 17.80 9.09
C ASP A 81 -3.88 18.06 7.58
N ASN A 82 -4.43 19.21 7.16
CA ASN A 82 -4.68 19.50 5.74
C ASN A 82 -4.10 20.86 5.38
N ASP A 83 -3.69 21.00 4.12
CA ASP A 83 -3.36 22.30 3.56
C ASP A 83 -4.58 23.23 3.58
N SER A 84 -4.32 24.51 3.86
CA SER A 84 -5.28 25.61 3.82
C SER A 84 -4.93 26.69 2.80
N ASP A 85 -5.93 27.40 2.31
CA ASP A 85 -5.76 28.64 1.55
C ASP A 85 -5.35 29.80 2.48
N GLU A 86 -5.19 30.99 1.91
CA GLU A 86 -4.75 32.17 2.68
C GLU A 86 -5.73 32.59 3.79
N TYR A 87 -6.98 32.12 3.74
CA TYR A 87 -8.03 32.41 4.72
C TYR A 87 -8.29 31.25 5.69
N GLY A 88 -7.46 30.20 5.67
CA GLY A 88 -7.55 29.08 6.62
C GLY A 88 -8.56 27.99 6.25
N PHE A 89 -9.15 28.03 5.05
CA PHE A 89 -10.04 26.99 4.54
C PHE A 89 -9.25 25.88 3.85
N LYS A 90 -9.70 24.63 4.02
CA LYS A 90 -9.03 23.45 3.47
C LYS A 90 -8.95 23.53 1.93
N ILE A 91 -7.77 23.28 1.38
CA ILE A 91 -7.55 23.09 -0.06
C ILE A 91 -7.88 21.65 -0.44
N ILE A 92 -8.54 21.47 -1.59
CA ILE A 92 -8.73 20.16 -2.21
C ILE A 92 -7.44 19.77 -2.92
N LEU A 93 -6.69 18.83 -2.34
CA LEU A 93 -5.42 18.35 -2.90
C LEU A 93 -5.56 17.77 -4.32
N ASP A 94 -6.73 17.22 -4.66
CA ASP A 94 -7.03 16.68 -6.00
C ASP A 94 -7.06 17.75 -7.11
N GLU A 95 -6.95 19.04 -6.79
CA GLU A 95 -6.83 20.12 -7.77
C GLU A 95 -5.41 20.70 -7.83
N THR A 96 -4.47 20.14 -7.06
CA THR A 96 -3.09 20.65 -6.87
C THR A 96 -2.02 19.75 -7.50
N TYR A 97 -2.36 18.99 -8.55
CA TYR A 97 -1.41 18.08 -9.20
C TYR A 97 -0.18 18.81 -9.73
N GLN A 98 0.98 18.25 -9.43
CA GLN A 98 2.24 18.66 -10.03
C GLN A 98 2.73 17.62 -11.04
N PRO A 99 3.55 18.02 -12.02
CA PRO A 99 4.26 17.07 -12.87
C PRO A 99 5.03 16.06 -12.02
N GLY A 100 4.73 14.78 -12.22
CA GLY A 100 5.29 13.65 -11.47
C GLY A 100 4.44 13.11 -10.32
N ASP A 101 3.32 13.76 -9.99
CA ASP A 101 2.39 13.26 -8.98
C ASP A 101 1.59 12.06 -9.53
N ILE A 102 1.40 11.02 -8.69
CA ILE A 102 0.70 9.79 -9.06
C ILE A 102 -0.61 9.71 -8.28
N LYS A 103 -1.73 9.68 -9.01
CA LYS A 103 -3.06 9.55 -8.41
C LYS A 103 -3.33 8.11 -7.99
N LEU A 104 -3.79 7.92 -6.75
CA LEU A 104 -3.99 6.60 -6.15
C LEU A 104 -5.46 6.24 -5.91
N THR A 105 -6.38 7.20 -5.92
CA THR A 105 -7.80 6.93 -5.65
C THR A 105 -8.71 7.64 -6.64
N TYR A 106 -9.79 6.99 -7.07
CA TYR A 106 -10.90 7.64 -7.75
C TYR A 106 -11.73 8.38 -6.70
N ASN A 107 -11.98 9.67 -6.91
CA ASN A 107 -12.66 10.53 -5.93
C ASN A 107 -14.04 9.96 -5.60
N GLY A 108 -14.26 9.58 -4.35
CA GLY A 108 -15.51 8.99 -3.90
C GLY A 108 -15.82 9.37 -2.46
N ASN A 109 -15.70 10.65 -2.12
CA ASN A 109 -16.55 11.34 -1.15
C ASN A 109 -16.06 12.78 -1.00
N LYS A 110 -16.84 13.72 -1.55
CA LYS A 110 -16.87 15.09 -1.06
C LYS A 110 -17.36 15.00 0.38
N GLY A 111 -16.47 14.76 1.34
CA GLY A 111 -16.82 14.72 2.75
C GLY A 111 -17.54 16.02 3.09
N ARG A 112 -18.73 15.95 3.70
CA ARG A 112 -19.57 17.09 4.08
C ARG A 112 -18.93 17.96 5.19
N GLY A 113 -17.66 18.35 5.04
CA GLY A 113 -17.14 19.54 5.69
C GLY A 113 -17.67 20.77 4.94
N ARG A 114 -17.64 21.95 5.56
CA ARG A 114 -17.84 23.23 4.87
C ARG A 114 -16.76 23.38 3.79
N ILE A 115 -16.99 22.78 2.62
CA ILE A 115 -16.12 22.81 1.45
C ILE A 115 -16.46 24.07 0.68
N CYS A 116 -15.47 24.91 0.39
CA CYS A 116 -15.59 25.86 -0.71
C CYS A 116 -15.27 25.10 -2.00
N THR A 117 -16.29 24.81 -2.80
CA THR A 117 -16.14 24.15 -4.10
C THR A 117 -15.67 25.15 -5.16
N LEU A 118 -14.78 24.70 -6.04
CA LEU A 118 -14.31 25.44 -7.22
C LEU A 118 -15.22 25.11 -8.42
N GLU A 119 -16.53 25.32 -8.29
CA GLU A 119 -17.46 25.13 -9.42
C GLU A 119 -17.54 26.45 -10.20
N ARG A 120 -17.01 26.43 -11.45
CA ARG A 120 -17.15 27.45 -12.50
C ARG A 120 -17.16 28.90 -11.99
N PHE A 121 -15.97 29.46 -11.71
CA PHE A 121 -15.76 30.91 -11.54
C PHE A 121 -16.65 31.64 -10.52
N GLN A 122 -17.37 30.94 -9.63
CA GLN A 122 -18.13 31.54 -8.53
C GLN A 122 -17.79 30.87 -7.20
N TYR A 123 -16.98 31.58 -6.41
CA TYR A 123 -16.63 31.22 -5.04
C TYR A 123 -17.81 31.46 -4.09
N ASN A 124 -18.68 30.46 -3.91
CA ASN A 124 -19.83 30.59 -3.01
C ASN A 124 -19.46 30.25 -1.54
N CYS A 125 -18.51 31.00 -0.98
CA CYS A 125 -18.27 31.03 0.46
C CYS A 125 -18.50 32.45 0.96
N GLN A 126 -19.73 32.74 1.39
CA GLN A 126 -20.13 34.04 1.95
C GLN A 126 -19.25 34.45 3.16
N ALA A 127 -18.63 33.47 3.83
CA ALA A 127 -17.65 33.67 4.91
C ALA A 127 -16.26 34.14 4.45
N LYS A 128 -15.84 33.89 3.19
CA LYS A 128 -14.54 34.33 2.65
C LYS A 128 -14.51 35.82 2.30
N VAL A 129 -15.65 36.37 1.87
CA VAL A 129 -15.74 37.75 1.35
C VAL A 129 -15.33 38.79 2.40
N ASN A 130 -15.46 38.46 3.69
CA ASN A 130 -15.14 39.35 4.81
C ASN A 130 -14.03 38.80 5.75
N SER A 131 -13.35 37.71 5.41
CA SER A 131 -12.34 37.10 6.28
C SER A 131 -10.96 37.71 6.07
N LEU A 132 -10.32 38.16 7.15
CA LEU A 132 -8.91 38.53 7.14
C LEU A 132 -8.01 37.31 6.88
N PRO A 133 -6.87 37.47 6.19
CA PRO A 133 -5.92 36.38 5.97
C PRO A 133 -5.42 35.78 7.28
N CYS A 134 -5.19 34.47 7.29
CA CYS A 134 -4.61 33.77 8.44
C CYS A 134 -3.10 33.66 8.30
N ASN A 135 -2.41 33.75 9.44
CA ASN A 135 -1.01 33.38 9.53
C ASN A 135 -0.91 31.84 9.60
N HIS A 136 -0.06 31.28 8.76
CA HIS A 136 0.11 29.83 8.64
C HIS A 136 1.57 29.44 8.74
N TYR A 137 1.82 28.30 9.37
CA TYR A 137 3.14 27.67 9.47
C TYR A 137 3.02 26.17 9.26
N ILE A 138 4.02 25.56 8.60
CA ILE A 138 4.12 24.10 8.57
C ILE A 138 4.99 23.67 9.75
N ARG A 139 4.49 22.76 10.57
CA ARG A 139 5.28 22.13 11.64
C ARG A 139 5.57 20.70 11.26
N LEU A 140 6.86 20.38 11.19
CA LEU A 140 7.37 19.02 10.99
C LEU A 140 7.83 18.47 12.33
N TYR A 141 7.23 17.35 12.73
CA TYR A 141 7.58 16.58 13.91
C TYR A 141 8.37 15.35 13.52
N VAL A 142 9.55 15.17 14.13
CA VAL A 142 10.41 13.98 13.94
C VAL A 142 11.01 13.61 15.27
N SER A 143 10.77 12.40 15.77
CA SER A 143 11.35 11.89 17.02
C SER A 143 11.21 12.87 18.21
N GLY A 144 10.02 13.48 18.37
CA GLY A 144 9.73 14.45 19.43
C GLY A 144 10.27 15.87 19.20
N SER A 145 11.11 16.10 18.18
CA SER A 145 11.56 17.44 17.78
C SER A 145 10.56 18.08 16.82
N MET A 146 10.35 19.40 16.95
CA MET A 146 9.48 20.19 16.08
C MET A 146 10.28 21.26 15.35
N THR A 147 10.15 21.29 14.03
CA THR A 147 10.71 22.34 13.17
C THR A 147 9.59 23.07 12.46
N GLN A 148 9.62 24.40 12.50
CA GLN A 148 8.61 25.24 11.87
C GLN A 148 9.12 25.87 10.56
N PHE A 149 8.29 25.83 9.51
CA PHE A 149 8.57 26.38 8.19
C PHE A 149 7.51 27.42 7.79
N PRO A 150 7.88 28.42 6.97
CA PRO A 150 6.94 29.38 6.44
C PRO A 150 5.97 28.71 5.45
N TYR A 151 4.68 29.03 5.55
CA TYR A 151 3.63 28.49 4.68
C TYR A 151 3.36 29.32 3.42
N ARG A 152 3.80 30.58 3.39
CA ARG A 152 3.46 31.55 2.34
C ARG A 152 3.81 31.08 0.93
N ASN A 153 4.99 30.47 0.77
CA ASN A 153 5.52 30.03 -0.53
C ASN A 153 5.62 28.50 -0.63
N MET A 154 5.11 27.77 0.36
CA MET A 154 5.25 26.31 0.42
C MET A 154 4.06 25.73 1.17
N LYS A 155 3.36 24.80 0.52
CA LYS A 155 2.29 24.01 1.11
C LYS A 155 2.87 22.75 1.75
N MET A 156 2.13 22.11 2.64
CA MET A 156 2.53 20.90 3.33
C MET A 156 2.90 19.79 2.34
N HIS A 157 2.10 19.60 1.28
CA HIS A 157 2.40 18.60 0.27
C HIS A 157 3.68 18.90 -0.55
N HIS A 158 4.06 20.17 -0.73
CA HIS A 158 5.35 20.53 -1.31
C HIS A 158 6.50 20.12 -0.39
N LEU A 159 6.35 20.33 0.92
CA LEU A 159 7.35 19.90 1.90
C LEU A 159 7.47 18.38 1.95
N MET A 160 6.35 17.65 1.89
CA MET A 160 6.34 16.19 1.83
C MET A 160 7.12 15.67 0.60
N ARG A 161 6.86 16.22 -0.59
CA ARG A 161 7.61 15.88 -1.81
C ARG A 161 9.11 16.14 -1.65
N ARG A 162 9.48 17.30 -1.10
CA ARG A 162 10.89 17.64 -0.82
C ARG A 162 11.52 16.64 0.15
N LEU A 163 10.81 16.28 1.22
CA LEU A 163 11.28 15.32 2.21
C LEU A 163 11.53 13.95 1.57
N LEU A 164 10.57 13.40 0.82
CA LEU A 164 10.76 12.14 0.09
C LEU A 164 11.94 12.20 -0.89
N THR A 165 12.13 13.33 -1.56
CA THR A 165 13.26 13.54 -2.48
C THR A 165 14.60 13.58 -1.73
N ILE A 166 14.64 14.22 -0.56
CA ILE A 166 15.83 14.24 0.32
C ILE A 166 16.17 12.84 0.80
N LEU A 167 15.17 12.05 1.22
CA LEU A 167 15.38 10.73 1.81
C LEU A 167 15.72 9.68 0.73
N PHE A 168 14.93 9.62 -0.35
CA PHE A 168 15.01 8.53 -1.34
C PHE A 168 15.44 8.96 -2.74
N GLY A 169 15.36 10.25 -3.08
CA GLY A 169 15.75 10.75 -4.39
C GLY A 169 17.26 10.60 -4.64
N ASN A 170 17.63 10.49 -5.92
CA ASN A 170 19.01 10.37 -6.41
C ASN A 170 19.81 9.19 -5.81
N ARG A 171 19.14 8.18 -5.26
CA ARG A 171 19.81 6.96 -4.79
C ARG A 171 20.35 6.17 -5.97
N THR A 172 21.61 5.75 -5.87
CA THR A 172 22.27 4.88 -6.86
C THR A 172 22.52 3.48 -6.29
N GLY A 173 22.65 3.38 -4.97
CA GLY A 173 22.74 2.11 -4.26
C GLY A 173 21.43 1.34 -4.28
N GLU A 174 21.55 0.03 -4.13
CA GLU A 174 20.40 -0.86 -3.97
C GLU A 174 19.65 -0.53 -2.70
N TRP A 175 18.32 -0.69 -2.75
CA TRP A 175 17.55 -0.54 -1.55
C TRP A 175 16.29 -1.40 -1.58
N THR A 176 15.94 -1.90 -0.40
CA THR A 176 14.85 -2.83 -0.21
C THR A 176 13.91 -2.31 0.85
N VAL A 177 12.62 -2.35 0.55
CA VAL A 177 11.54 -2.09 1.50
C VAL A 177 10.87 -3.42 1.80
N LYS A 178 11.00 -3.91 3.04
CA LYS A 178 10.39 -5.19 3.42
C LYS A 178 8.87 -5.09 3.43
N ASN A 179 8.30 -4.00 3.96
CA ASN A 179 6.86 -3.79 4.00
C ASN A 179 6.55 -2.34 3.58
N ILE A 180 5.77 -2.17 2.52
CA ILE A 180 5.24 -0.87 2.12
C ILE A 180 3.73 -0.82 2.32
N ARG A 181 3.24 0.29 2.85
CA ARG A 181 1.81 0.59 2.94
C ARG A 181 1.55 1.99 2.40
N VAL A 182 0.60 2.08 1.46
CA VAL A 182 0.29 3.33 0.77
C VAL A 182 -1.15 3.72 1.02
N GLU A 183 -1.33 4.75 1.85
CA GLU A 183 -2.63 5.31 2.23
C GLU A 183 -2.90 6.68 1.60
N ASP A 184 -1.87 7.30 1.03
CA ASP A 184 -1.98 8.56 0.32
C ASP A 184 -2.99 8.48 -0.85
N LYS A 185 -3.65 9.59 -1.14
CA LYS A 185 -4.48 9.77 -2.34
C LYS A 185 -3.66 10.23 -3.54
N ILE A 186 -2.59 10.98 -3.30
CA ILE A 186 -1.70 11.52 -4.32
C ILE A 186 -0.26 11.27 -3.89
N MET A 187 0.34 10.24 -4.48
CA MET A 187 1.72 9.87 -4.17
C MET A 187 2.70 10.77 -4.91
N ARG A 188 3.58 11.42 -4.14
CA ARG A 188 4.62 12.34 -4.63
C ARG A 188 5.99 11.68 -4.52
N TRP A 189 6.18 10.61 -5.28
CA TRP A 189 7.40 9.81 -5.27
C TRP A 189 8.57 10.55 -5.95
N PRO A 190 9.82 10.36 -5.51
CA PRO A 190 10.97 10.96 -6.19
C PRO A 190 11.09 10.49 -7.64
N LEU A 191 11.35 11.44 -8.55
CA LEU A 191 11.46 11.17 -9.99
C LEU A 191 12.83 10.62 -10.41
N THR A 192 13.83 10.72 -9.54
CA THR A 192 15.21 10.37 -9.85
C THR A 192 15.76 9.34 -8.87
N GLY A 193 16.68 8.52 -9.37
CA GLY A 193 17.31 7.44 -8.61
C GLY A 193 16.72 6.07 -8.91
N ARG A 194 17.31 5.05 -8.29
CA ARG A 194 16.91 3.65 -8.45
C ARG A 194 15.60 3.37 -7.70
N LYS A 195 14.68 2.61 -8.31
CA LYS A 195 13.46 2.14 -7.66
C LYS A 195 13.81 1.07 -6.60
N PRO A 196 13.09 1.00 -5.46
CA PRO A 196 13.30 -0.02 -4.45
C PRO A 196 12.81 -1.39 -4.89
N TYR A 197 13.46 -2.43 -4.37
CA TYR A 197 12.87 -3.77 -4.28
C TYR A 197 11.86 -3.81 -3.14
N VAL A 198 10.69 -4.39 -3.37
CA VAL A 198 9.65 -4.46 -2.34
C VAL A 198 9.21 -5.91 -2.12
N ARG A 199 9.25 -6.35 -0.86
CA ARG A 199 8.86 -7.73 -0.52
C ARG A 199 7.38 -7.87 -0.20
N ASN A 200 6.81 -6.94 0.56
CA ASN A 200 5.42 -6.99 0.98
C ASN A 200 4.72 -5.65 0.70
N ILE A 201 3.54 -5.71 0.08
CA ILE A 201 2.71 -4.53 -0.22
C ILE A 201 1.37 -4.66 0.50
N GLU A 202 0.99 -3.64 1.26
CA GLU A 202 -0.36 -3.48 1.81
C GLU A 202 -1.09 -2.30 1.13
N LEU A 203 -2.07 -2.61 0.28
CA LEU A 203 -2.83 -1.59 -0.48
C LEU A 203 -3.92 -0.89 0.33
N GLY A 204 -4.39 -1.56 1.39
CA GLY A 204 -5.67 -1.22 2.01
C GLY A 204 -6.81 -1.55 1.05
N LEU A 205 -7.63 -0.55 0.68
CA LEU A 205 -8.70 -0.70 -0.31
C LEU A 205 -8.14 -0.97 -1.71
N HIS A 206 -8.69 -1.97 -2.40
CA HIS A 206 -8.38 -2.30 -3.78
C HIS A 206 -8.72 -1.09 -4.66
N SER A 207 -7.77 -0.72 -5.51
CA SER A 207 -7.91 0.38 -6.46
C SER A 207 -6.97 0.14 -7.63
N LEU A 208 -7.51 0.17 -8.84
CA LEU A 208 -6.74 0.04 -10.07
C LEU A 208 -5.65 1.13 -10.17
N LEU A 209 -5.95 2.34 -9.72
CA LEU A 209 -4.98 3.45 -9.66
C LEU A 209 -3.80 3.14 -8.73
N LYS A 210 -4.06 2.58 -7.54
CA LYS A 210 -2.98 2.14 -6.65
C LYS A 210 -2.12 1.07 -7.30
N MET A 211 -2.75 0.08 -7.93
CA MET A 211 -2.05 -1.03 -8.59
C MET A 211 -1.14 -0.52 -9.72
N ASN A 212 -1.67 0.36 -10.58
CA ASN A 212 -0.92 1.00 -11.66
C ASN A 212 0.26 1.82 -11.15
N ALA A 213 0.08 2.54 -10.03
CA ALA A 213 1.13 3.35 -9.44
C ALA A 213 2.38 2.55 -9.05
N PHE A 214 2.23 1.28 -8.64
CA PHE A 214 3.36 0.46 -8.22
C PHE A 214 4.36 0.16 -9.33
N HIS A 215 3.92 0.13 -10.60
CA HIS A 215 4.85 0.03 -11.74
C HIS A 215 5.82 1.23 -11.81
N SER A 216 5.36 2.41 -11.38
CA SER A 216 6.16 3.63 -11.41
C SER A 216 7.12 3.72 -10.22
N ILE A 217 6.84 3.05 -9.11
CA ILE A 217 7.58 3.24 -7.85
C ILE A 217 8.38 2.03 -7.36
N ILE A 218 8.19 0.85 -7.95
CA ILE A 218 8.89 -0.39 -7.55
C ILE A 218 9.72 -0.93 -8.71
N ASP A 219 10.86 -1.55 -8.39
CA ASP A 219 11.60 -2.41 -9.30
C ASP A 219 11.00 -3.83 -9.26
N LEU A 220 10.40 -4.26 -10.38
CA LEU A 220 9.71 -5.55 -10.51
C LEU A 220 10.64 -6.69 -10.98
N SER A 221 11.96 -6.46 -11.07
CA SER A 221 12.92 -7.53 -11.37
C SER A 221 13.03 -8.58 -10.26
N VAL A 222 12.55 -8.26 -9.06
CA VAL A 222 12.46 -9.18 -7.92
C VAL A 222 10.98 -9.45 -7.59
N PRO A 223 10.55 -10.71 -7.46
CA PRO A 223 9.17 -11.03 -7.06
C PRO A 223 8.76 -10.43 -5.72
N ILE A 224 7.52 -9.97 -5.67
CA ILE A 224 6.83 -9.50 -4.48
C ILE A 224 6.34 -10.73 -3.73
N ALA A 225 6.94 -11.01 -2.57
CA ALA A 225 6.58 -12.17 -1.75
C ALA A 225 5.10 -12.14 -1.32
N ARG A 226 4.55 -10.95 -1.02
CA ARG A 226 3.17 -10.84 -0.55
C ARG A 226 2.49 -9.54 -0.96
N LEU A 227 1.31 -9.64 -1.56
CA LEU A 227 0.42 -8.51 -1.81
C LEU A 227 -0.86 -8.67 -0.99
N LYS A 228 -1.23 -7.67 -0.20
CA LYS A 228 -2.44 -7.68 0.62
C LYS A 228 -3.39 -6.55 0.23
N MET A 229 -4.65 -6.88 0.02
CA MET A 229 -5.70 -5.92 -0.37
C MET A 229 -7.06 -6.24 0.24
N ARG A 230 -7.94 -5.24 0.30
CA ARG A 230 -9.36 -5.33 0.68
C ARG A 230 -10.20 -4.89 -0.52
N SER A 231 -11.04 -5.77 -1.08
CA SER A 231 -12.08 -5.33 -2.02
C SER A 231 -13.40 -5.19 -1.26
N PHE A 232 -14.29 -4.28 -1.68
CA PHE A 232 -15.61 -4.14 -1.06
C PHE A 232 -16.74 -4.54 -1.99
N TYR A 233 -16.69 -4.26 -3.30
CA TYR A 233 -17.79 -4.60 -4.22
C TYR A 233 -17.36 -4.74 -5.69
N SER A 234 -16.06 -4.66 -6.00
CA SER A 234 -15.59 -4.71 -7.38
C SER A 234 -14.93 -6.04 -7.70
N ALA A 235 -15.20 -6.53 -8.91
CA ALA A 235 -14.40 -7.55 -9.58
C ALA A 235 -12.91 -7.25 -9.39
N ILE A 236 -12.14 -8.21 -8.91
CA ILE A 236 -10.69 -8.11 -8.96
C ILE A 236 -10.32 -8.49 -10.38
N GLU A 237 -10.13 -7.47 -11.22
CA GLU A 237 -9.61 -7.68 -12.57
C GLU A 237 -8.18 -8.22 -12.49
N ASP A 238 -7.83 -9.13 -13.40
CA ASP A 238 -6.47 -9.64 -13.51
C ASP A 238 -5.53 -8.49 -13.91
N HIS A 239 -4.61 -8.16 -13.01
CA HIS A 239 -3.73 -7.01 -13.16
C HIS A 239 -2.30 -7.49 -13.42
N PRO A 240 -1.53 -6.87 -14.34
CA PRO A 240 -0.16 -7.30 -14.67
C PRO A 240 0.80 -7.43 -13.48
N LEU A 241 0.56 -6.66 -12.41
CA LEU A 241 1.29 -6.76 -11.13
C LEU A 241 1.22 -8.17 -10.52
N PHE A 242 0.10 -8.90 -10.67
CA PHE A 242 -0.11 -10.23 -10.08
C PHE A 242 0.87 -11.29 -10.59
N LYS A 243 1.40 -11.12 -11.80
CA LYS A 243 2.46 -11.98 -12.35
C LYS A 243 3.77 -11.92 -11.57
N HIS A 244 3.98 -10.82 -10.83
CA HIS A 244 5.17 -10.60 -10.00
C HIS A 244 4.89 -10.90 -8.53
N VAL A 245 3.70 -11.39 -8.17
CA VAL A 245 3.30 -11.65 -6.79
C VAL A 245 3.33 -13.15 -6.54
N GLU A 246 4.02 -13.56 -5.47
CA GLU A 246 4.05 -14.96 -5.05
C GLU A 246 2.80 -15.35 -4.24
N HIS A 247 2.35 -14.47 -3.34
CA HIS A 247 1.19 -14.69 -2.50
C HIS A 247 0.25 -13.47 -2.47
N LEU A 248 -0.95 -13.64 -3.03
CA LEU A 248 -2.02 -12.65 -2.95
C LEU A 248 -2.93 -12.94 -1.74
N LYS A 249 -3.08 -11.97 -0.83
CA LYS A 249 -4.00 -12.01 0.31
C LYS A 249 -5.15 -11.01 0.11
N ILE A 250 -6.36 -11.53 0.01
CA ILE A 250 -7.58 -10.74 -0.14
C ILE A 250 -8.35 -10.76 1.19
N SER A 251 -8.43 -9.62 1.85
CA SER A 251 -9.19 -9.44 3.08
C SER A 251 -10.66 -9.08 2.77
N ASN A 252 -11.36 -9.98 2.08
CA ASN A 252 -12.78 -9.87 1.71
C ASN A 252 -13.52 -11.19 1.98
N THR A 253 -14.85 -11.21 1.95
CA THR A 253 -15.64 -12.45 1.93
C THR A 253 -15.82 -12.94 0.50
N LEU A 254 -15.96 -14.26 0.28
CA LEU A 254 -16.22 -14.78 -1.08
C LEU A 254 -17.51 -14.24 -1.69
N PHE A 255 -18.58 -14.06 -0.92
CA PHE A 255 -19.83 -13.43 -1.42
C PHE A 255 -19.64 -12.04 -2.03
N SER A 256 -18.54 -11.37 -1.68
CA SER A 256 -18.19 -10.04 -2.18
C SER A 256 -17.26 -10.10 -3.39
N LEU A 257 -16.89 -11.29 -3.85
CA LEU A 257 -16.08 -11.58 -5.03
C LEU A 257 -16.90 -12.48 -5.97
N SER A 258 -16.77 -12.29 -7.27
CA SER A 258 -17.27 -13.33 -8.19
C SER A 258 -16.37 -14.56 -8.07
N LEU A 259 -16.96 -15.76 -7.94
CA LEU A 259 -16.23 -17.03 -7.94
C LEU A 259 -15.40 -17.19 -9.23
N SER A 260 -15.95 -16.76 -10.37
CA SER A 260 -15.24 -16.74 -11.66
C SER A 260 -13.97 -15.89 -11.61
N HIS A 261 -14.03 -14.73 -10.96
CA HIS A 261 -12.87 -13.84 -10.83
C HIS A 261 -11.83 -14.35 -9.84
N PHE A 262 -12.25 -15.14 -8.85
CA PHE A 262 -11.33 -15.71 -7.88
C PHE A 262 -10.38 -16.73 -8.54
N PHE A 263 -10.93 -17.58 -9.42
CA PHE A 263 -10.14 -18.60 -10.11
C PHE A 263 -9.41 -18.09 -11.36
N SER A 264 -9.79 -16.93 -11.91
CA SER A 264 -9.08 -16.31 -13.04
C SER A 264 -7.77 -15.62 -12.66
N ILE A 265 -7.45 -15.48 -11.37
CA ILE A 265 -6.22 -14.82 -10.91
C ILE A 265 -5.00 -15.70 -11.22
N GLN A 266 -4.02 -15.16 -11.94
CA GLN A 266 -2.82 -15.89 -12.38
C GLN A 266 -1.77 -16.14 -11.28
N THR A 267 -1.97 -15.64 -10.07
CA THR A 267 -1.05 -15.82 -8.95
C THR A 267 -1.12 -17.26 -8.41
N LEU A 268 0.04 -17.89 -8.22
CA LEU A 268 0.14 -19.28 -7.72
C LEU A 268 -0.51 -19.48 -6.35
N LYS A 269 -0.41 -18.50 -5.43
CA LYS A 269 -1.01 -18.60 -4.10
C LYS A 269 -2.00 -17.46 -3.86
N VAL A 270 -3.26 -17.79 -3.63
CA VAL A 270 -4.31 -16.82 -3.30
C VAL A 270 -4.95 -17.20 -1.98
N SER A 271 -5.10 -16.24 -1.07
CA SER A 271 -5.78 -16.48 0.22
C SER A 271 -6.84 -15.45 0.54
N ILE A 272 -8.00 -15.94 0.97
CA ILE A 272 -9.11 -15.14 1.47
C ILE A 272 -9.06 -15.14 2.99
N THR A 273 -8.78 -13.98 3.58
CA THR A 273 -8.44 -13.89 5.00
C THR A 273 -9.57 -13.37 5.88
N ARG A 274 -10.79 -13.19 5.35
CA ARG A 274 -11.97 -12.93 6.19
C ARG A 274 -12.80 -14.21 6.29
N PRO A 275 -13.29 -14.56 7.49
CA PRO A 275 -14.11 -15.74 7.69
C PRO A 275 -15.34 -15.71 6.77
N THR A 276 -15.43 -16.74 5.93
CA THR A 276 -16.50 -16.92 4.96
C THR A 276 -17.32 -18.16 5.34
N SER A 277 -18.65 -18.06 5.27
CA SER A 277 -19.52 -19.24 5.36
C SER A 277 -19.61 -19.88 3.99
N LEU A 278 -19.39 -21.19 3.90
CA LEU A 278 -19.45 -21.95 2.65
C LEU A 278 -20.61 -22.94 2.62
N VAL A 279 -21.44 -22.98 3.66
CA VAL A 279 -22.50 -23.98 3.85
C VAL A 279 -23.42 -24.13 2.63
N GLU A 280 -23.79 -23.02 1.99
CA GLU A 280 -24.73 -23.04 0.86
C GLU A 280 -24.05 -23.05 -0.52
N ASN A 281 -22.75 -22.76 -0.58
CA ASN A 281 -22.07 -22.42 -1.85
C ASN A 281 -20.82 -23.27 -2.13
N LEU A 282 -20.54 -24.28 -1.32
CA LEU A 282 -19.35 -25.11 -1.49
C LEU A 282 -19.40 -25.93 -2.79
N ASP A 283 -20.55 -26.52 -3.11
CA ASP A 283 -20.76 -27.26 -4.37
C ASP A 283 -20.55 -26.36 -5.59
N GLU A 284 -21.07 -25.13 -5.56
CA GLU A 284 -20.89 -24.14 -6.63
C GLU A 284 -19.41 -23.73 -6.75
N LEU A 285 -18.72 -23.52 -5.62
CA LEU A 285 -17.29 -23.19 -5.59
C LEU A 285 -16.45 -24.29 -6.25
N ILE A 286 -16.68 -25.56 -5.89
CA ILE A 286 -15.96 -26.71 -6.47
C ILE A 286 -16.31 -26.85 -7.95
N SER A 287 -17.59 -26.78 -8.32
CA SER A 287 -18.01 -26.86 -9.72
C SER A 287 -17.33 -25.78 -10.57
N LYS A 288 -17.32 -24.52 -10.10
CA LYS A 288 -16.69 -23.39 -10.78
C LYS A 288 -15.18 -23.53 -10.90
N LEU A 289 -14.52 -24.09 -9.89
CA LEU A 289 -13.09 -24.39 -9.95
C LEU A 289 -12.77 -25.39 -11.07
N MET A 290 -13.60 -26.43 -11.20
CA MET A 290 -13.41 -27.56 -12.10
C MET A 290 -13.83 -27.29 -13.56
N GLU A 291 -14.44 -26.13 -13.86
CA GLU A 291 -14.83 -25.74 -15.23
C GLU A 291 -13.65 -25.59 -16.19
N GLU A 292 -12.47 -25.20 -15.68
CA GLU A 292 -11.28 -24.94 -16.50
C GLU A 292 -10.06 -25.65 -15.90
N MET A 293 -9.13 -26.07 -16.77
CA MET A 293 -7.83 -26.58 -16.34
C MET A 293 -7.06 -25.50 -15.57
N ARG A 294 -6.43 -25.91 -14.48
CA ARG A 294 -5.58 -25.04 -13.66
C ARG A 294 -4.13 -25.52 -13.71
N PRO A 295 -3.15 -24.59 -13.70
CA PRO A 295 -1.74 -24.96 -13.63
C PRO A 295 -1.42 -25.74 -12.33
N ILE A 296 -0.52 -26.71 -12.44
CA ILE A 296 0.01 -27.42 -11.28
C ILE A 296 0.76 -26.44 -10.37
N GLY A 297 0.55 -26.57 -9.06
CA GLY A 297 1.14 -25.72 -8.01
C GLY A 297 0.28 -24.52 -7.61
N VAL A 298 -0.89 -24.32 -8.23
CA VAL A 298 -1.86 -23.32 -7.78
C VAL A 298 -2.48 -23.74 -6.45
N ARG A 299 -2.53 -22.80 -5.50
CA ARG A 299 -3.10 -22.99 -4.16
C ARG A 299 -4.03 -21.84 -3.79
N TYR A 300 -5.26 -22.20 -3.43
CA TYR A 300 -6.26 -21.32 -2.84
C TYR A 300 -6.42 -21.65 -1.36
N SER A 301 -6.44 -20.66 -0.48
CA SER A 301 -6.72 -20.86 0.95
C SER A 301 -7.82 -19.91 1.41
N ILE A 302 -8.94 -20.44 1.88
CA ILE A 302 -10.11 -19.66 2.30
C ILE A 302 -10.29 -19.83 3.80
N LEU A 303 -10.27 -18.72 4.53
CA LEU A 303 -10.62 -18.71 5.94
C LEU A 303 -12.13 -18.94 6.08
N VAL A 304 -12.53 -20.04 6.71
CA VAL A 304 -13.94 -20.40 6.89
C VAL A 304 -14.42 -20.12 8.30
N LYS A 305 -15.73 -19.88 8.46
CA LYS A 305 -16.38 -19.74 9.78
C LYS A 305 -16.67 -21.10 10.42
N GLU A 306 -17.03 -22.07 9.59
CA GLU A 306 -17.37 -23.44 9.99
C GLU A 306 -16.88 -24.43 8.92
N LYS A 307 -16.63 -25.67 9.35
CA LYS A 307 -16.40 -26.79 8.43
C LYS A 307 -17.73 -27.23 7.84
N VAL A 308 -17.75 -27.47 6.54
CA VAL A 308 -18.83 -28.18 5.86
C VAL A 308 -18.35 -29.60 5.63
N ASN A 309 -19.22 -30.58 5.84
CA ASN A 309 -18.85 -31.96 5.59
C ASN A 309 -18.60 -32.16 4.10
N LEU A 310 -17.35 -32.45 3.70
CA LEU A 310 -17.03 -32.59 2.27
C LEU A 310 -17.69 -33.82 1.66
N ASP A 311 -18.06 -34.84 2.44
CA ASP A 311 -18.71 -36.07 1.95
C ASP A 311 -20.09 -35.85 1.34
N THR A 312 -20.72 -34.70 1.58
CA THR A 312 -22.03 -34.36 1.04
C THR A 312 -21.97 -33.85 -0.40
N ILE A 313 -20.77 -33.52 -0.88
CA ILE A 313 -20.54 -32.97 -2.22
C ILE A 313 -20.52 -34.12 -3.24
N ASN A 314 -21.36 -34.00 -4.27
CA ASN A 314 -21.39 -34.97 -5.35
C ASN A 314 -20.83 -34.36 -6.65
N HIS A 315 -19.69 -34.86 -7.11
CA HIS A 315 -19.02 -34.42 -8.33
C HIS A 315 -18.48 -35.63 -9.12
N PRO A 316 -18.66 -35.69 -10.46
CA PRO A 316 -18.36 -36.89 -11.26
C PRO A 316 -16.87 -37.27 -11.30
N THR A 317 -15.98 -36.36 -10.93
CA THR A 317 -14.52 -36.57 -10.99
C THR A 317 -13.89 -36.87 -9.63
N ILE A 318 -14.68 -37.12 -8.58
CA ILE A 318 -14.17 -37.49 -7.26
C ILE A 318 -13.40 -38.81 -7.35
N LEU A 319 -12.19 -38.81 -6.78
CA LEU A 319 -11.33 -39.99 -6.63
C LEU A 319 -11.37 -40.50 -5.19
N GLU A 320 -11.30 -39.59 -4.22
CA GLU A 320 -11.33 -39.86 -2.80
C GLU A 320 -12.11 -38.77 -2.07
N ILE A 321 -12.84 -39.14 -1.02
CA ILE A 321 -13.67 -38.22 -0.25
C ILE A 321 -13.80 -38.69 1.19
N SER A 322 -13.79 -37.73 2.11
CA SER A 322 -14.02 -37.90 3.54
C SER A 322 -14.64 -36.63 4.10
N THR A 323 -14.80 -36.54 5.43
CA THR A 323 -15.42 -35.37 6.04
C THR A 323 -14.63 -34.08 5.88
N ASP A 324 -13.29 -34.18 5.91
CA ASP A 324 -12.38 -33.03 5.92
C ASP A 324 -11.45 -32.96 4.70
N TYR A 325 -11.55 -33.94 3.80
CA TYR A 325 -10.68 -34.09 2.63
C TYR A 325 -11.47 -34.57 1.40
N MET A 326 -11.12 -34.04 0.23
CA MET A 326 -11.64 -34.46 -1.07
C MET A 326 -10.54 -34.36 -2.13
N GLN A 327 -10.47 -35.35 -3.01
CA GLN A 327 -9.58 -35.37 -4.16
C GLN A 327 -10.41 -35.55 -5.44
N LEU A 328 -10.19 -34.68 -6.43
CA LEU A 328 -10.87 -34.72 -7.72
C LEU A 328 -9.85 -34.83 -8.87
N ALA A 329 -10.17 -35.63 -9.88
CA ALA A 329 -9.40 -35.67 -11.12
C ALA A 329 -9.60 -34.37 -11.92
N MET A 330 -8.49 -33.74 -12.33
CA MET A 330 -8.47 -32.58 -13.23
C MET A 330 -7.65 -32.96 -14.47
N GLY A 331 -8.31 -33.57 -15.44
CA GLY A 331 -7.66 -34.15 -16.60
C GLY A 331 -6.88 -35.43 -16.29
N SER A 332 -5.92 -35.75 -17.16
CA SER A 332 -5.07 -36.94 -17.03
C SER A 332 -3.86 -36.74 -16.11
N GLU A 333 -3.36 -35.51 -15.99
CA GLU A 333 -2.04 -35.22 -15.38
C GLU A 333 -2.11 -34.49 -14.03
N ALA A 334 -3.29 -34.06 -13.60
CA ALA A 334 -3.46 -33.30 -12.37
C ALA A 334 -4.65 -33.79 -11.53
N VAL A 335 -4.55 -33.54 -10.23
CA VAL A 335 -5.64 -33.73 -9.27
C VAL A 335 -5.80 -32.47 -8.42
N VAL A 336 -7.04 -32.15 -8.07
CA VAL A 336 -7.38 -31.09 -7.12
C VAL A 336 -7.58 -31.72 -5.76
N VAL A 337 -6.82 -31.26 -4.78
CA VAL A 337 -6.95 -31.65 -3.38
C VAL A 337 -7.63 -30.51 -2.63
N VAL A 338 -8.75 -30.81 -2.01
CA VAL A 338 -9.51 -29.91 -1.14
C VAL A 338 -9.43 -30.45 0.27
N GLN A 339 -8.92 -29.67 1.21
CA GLN A 339 -8.73 -30.13 2.59
C GLN A 339 -8.89 -29.02 3.62
N TYR A 340 -9.46 -29.36 4.78
CA TYR A 340 -9.46 -28.46 5.92
C TYR A 340 -8.17 -28.58 6.72
N THR A 341 -7.62 -27.43 7.13
CA THR A 341 -6.49 -27.37 8.08
C THR A 341 -6.81 -26.38 9.19
N GLU A 342 -6.29 -26.62 10.39
CA GLU A 342 -6.39 -25.68 11.52
C GLU A 342 -5.04 -25.02 11.79
N ASP A 343 -5.06 -23.69 11.88
CA ASP A 343 -3.89 -22.85 12.18
C ASP A 343 -4.33 -21.72 13.11
N ASP A 344 -3.66 -21.52 14.25
CA ASP A 344 -3.99 -20.47 15.24
C ASP A 344 -5.49 -20.38 15.61
N ARG A 345 -6.15 -21.54 15.85
CA ARG A 345 -7.61 -21.65 16.12
C ARG A 345 -8.50 -21.13 14.98
N ARG A 346 -7.96 -21.07 13.77
CA ARG A 346 -8.69 -20.71 12.55
C ARG A 346 -8.72 -21.91 11.62
N THR A 347 -9.88 -22.17 11.06
CA THR A 347 -10.07 -23.23 10.08
C THR A 347 -9.93 -22.67 8.68
N TRP A 348 -9.10 -23.30 7.86
CA TRP A 348 -8.87 -22.95 6.47
C TRP A 348 -9.31 -24.08 5.57
N LEU A 349 -10.08 -23.75 4.52
CA LEU A 349 -10.28 -24.62 3.37
C LEU A 349 -9.14 -24.36 2.39
N ASN A 350 -8.28 -25.35 2.18
CA ASN A 350 -7.20 -25.28 1.20
C ASN A 350 -7.59 -26.08 -0.03
N ILE A 351 -7.33 -25.49 -1.19
CA ILE A 351 -7.53 -26.13 -2.49
C ILE A 351 -6.20 -26.05 -3.23
N GLU A 352 -5.67 -27.17 -3.68
CA GLU A 352 -4.38 -27.25 -4.33
C GLU A 352 -4.44 -28.14 -5.57
N VAL A 353 -3.81 -27.69 -6.64
CA VAL A 353 -3.66 -28.45 -7.88
C VAL A 353 -2.29 -29.10 -7.87
N ILE A 354 -2.25 -30.42 -7.77
CA ILE A 354 -1.00 -31.19 -7.74
C ILE A 354 -0.89 -32.10 -8.96
N SER A 355 0.34 -32.50 -9.29
CA SER A 355 0.57 -33.50 -10.33
C SER A 355 -0.05 -34.83 -9.88
N ARG A 356 -0.70 -35.52 -10.81
CA ARG A 356 -1.15 -36.88 -10.60
C ARG A 356 0.08 -37.77 -10.69
N GLU A 357 0.53 -38.29 -9.56
CA GLU A 357 1.52 -39.36 -9.55
C GLU A 357 0.92 -40.55 -10.31
N ILE A 358 1.57 -40.94 -11.41
CA ILE A 358 1.16 -42.04 -12.31
C ILE A 358 1.62 -43.37 -11.71
#